data_AF-A0A6I1W2N7-F1
#
_entry.id   AF-A0A6I1W2N7-F1
#
_cell.length_a   1.000
_cell.length_b   1.000
_cell.length_c   1.000
_cell.angle_alpha   90.00
_cell.angle_beta   90.00
_cell.angle_gamma   90.00
#
_symmetry.space_group_name_H-M   'P 1'
#
loop_
_entity.id
_entity.type
_entity.pdbx_description
1 polymer ?
#
loop_
_entity_poly.entity_id
_entity_poly.type
_entity_poly.pdbx_seq_one_letter_code
_entity_poly.pdbx_strand_id
1 'polypeptide(L)'
;MLTGIPDQGSAPDERAYAIQQDVPMVSALLSSWRRALQVPLTYAPDRWNGPTALPPLAAAKAYMQIRQARTLGLAQQPDLLTLALFHLMLHPRLHEHAGVRSVIKQAVQEQRPLSTLFALFNDSAWRQAVEDLFYAGACP
;
A
#
# COMPACT_ATOMS: atom_id res chain seq x y z
N MET A 1 5.74 56.54 -10.53
CA MET A 1 4.86 55.83 -9.59
C MET A 1 4.05 54.80 -10.37
N LEU A 2 4.30 53.51 -10.16
CA LEU A 2 3.43 52.42 -10.58
C LEU A 2 3.35 51.45 -9.40
N THR A 3 2.29 51.56 -8.62
CA THR A 3 1.90 50.61 -7.58
C THR A 3 1.31 49.38 -8.26
N GLY A 4 2.11 48.31 -8.38
CA GLY A 4 1.60 46.99 -8.72
C GLY A 4 0.73 46.46 -7.59
N ILE A 5 -0.52 46.16 -7.90
CA ILE A 5 -1.46 45.48 -7.00
C ILE A 5 -0.84 44.13 -6.63
N PRO A 6 -0.81 43.72 -5.34
CA PRO A 6 -0.35 42.40 -4.98
C PRO A 6 -1.34 41.40 -5.55
N ASP A 7 -0.88 40.61 -6.52
CA ASP A 7 -1.59 39.40 -6.95
C ASP A 7 -1.75 38.53 -5.70
N GLN A 8 -2.99 38.45 -5.21
CA GLN A 8 -3.38 37.60 -4.10
C GLN A 8 -3.26 36.17 -4.61
N GLY A 9 -2.02 35.66 -4.58
CA GLY A 9 -1.66 34.33 -5.02
C GLY A 9 -2.63 33.33 -4.40
N SER A 10 -3.41 32.72 -5.29
CA SER A 10 -4.43 31.71 -5.06
C SER A 10 -4.14 30.90 -3.80
N ALA A 11 -5.11 30.87 -2.88
CA ALA A 11 -5.09 29.94 -1.75
C ALA A 11 -4.62 28.56 -2.24
N PRO A 12 -3.66 27.92 -1.55
CA PRO A 12 -3.12 26.64 -1.99
C PRO A 12 -4.28 25.69 -2.23
N ASP A 13 -4.42 25.21 -3.46
CA ASP A 13 -5.47 24.28 -3.88
C ASP A 13 -5.49 23.14 -2.84
N GLU A 14 -6.57 22.98 -2.08
CA GLU A 14 -6.65 22.00 -0.98
C GLU A 14 -6.27 20.59 -1.44
N ARG A 15 -6.48 20.32 -2.74
CA ARG A 15 -6.06 19.11 -3.43
C ARG A 15 -4.54 18.99 -3.55
N ALA A 16 -3.85 20.08 -3.87
CA ALA A 16 -2.38 20.12 -3.92
C ALA A 16 -1.78 19.94 -2.51
N TYR A 17 -2.42 20.50 -1.48
CA TYR A 17 -1.99 20.32 -0.08
C TYR A 17 -2.19 18.86 0.40
N ALA A 18 -3.34 18.27 0.11
CA ALA A 18 -3.61 16.86 0.42
C ALA A 18 -2.62 15.90 -0.28
N ILE A 19 -2.26 16.17 -1.53
CA ILE A 19 -1.25 15.40 -2.26
C ILE A 19 0.14 15.57 -1.63
N GLN A 20 0.50 16.78 -1.19
CA GLN A 20 1.79 17.03 -0.51
C GLN A 20 1.93 16.30 0.82
N GLN A 21 0.84 16.12 1.57
CA GLN A 21 0.85 15.34 2.80
C GLN A 21 1.12 13.85 2.57
N ASP A 22 0.85 13.34 1.37
CA ASP A 22 1.03 11.92 1.02
C ASP A 22 2.43 11.62 0.45
N VAL A 23 3.17 12.63 0.01
CA VAL A 23 4.55 12.50 -0.51
C VAL A 23 5.51 11.78 0.46
N PRO A 24 5.59 12.12 1.76
CA PRO A 24 6.50 11.41 2.68
C PRO A 24 6.11 9.93 2.83
N MET A 25 4.81 9.64 2.79
CA MET A 25 4.28 8.29 2.95
C MET A 25 4.52 7.42 1.71
N VAL A 26 4.32 7.97 0.51
CA VAL A 26 4.69 7.33 -0.75
C VAL A 26 6.20 7.09 -0.79
N SER A 27 7.02 8.06 -0.37
CA SER A 27 8.49 7.94 -0.36
C SER A 27 8.96 6.86 0.63
N ALA A 28 8.33 6.76 1.80
CA ALA A 28 8.55 5.70 2.76
C ALA A 28 8.20 4.33 2.17
N LEU A 29 7.05 4.21 1.50
CA LEU A 29 6.63 2.97 0.86
C LEU A 29 7.59 2.54 -0.26
N LEU A 30 8.00 3.46 -1.13
CA LEU A 30 8.96 3.16 -2.20
C LEU A 30 10.31 2.71 -1.65
N SER A 31 10.77 3.34 -0.56
CA SER A 31 12.01 2.96 0.12
C SER A 31 11.93 1.57 0.75
N SER A 32 10.78 1.23 1.35
CA SER A 32 10.53 -0.11 1.91
C SER A 32 10.39 -1.16 0.81
N TRP A 33 9.68 -0.84 -0.27
CA TRP A 33 9.50 -1.75 -1.41
C TRP A 33 10.83 -2.07 -2.08
N ARG A 34 11.68 -1.05 -2.32
CA ARG A 34 13.02 -1.27 -2.87
C ARG A 34 13.86 -2.20 -1.99
N ARG A 35 13.82 -2.02 -0.67
CA ARG A 35 14.52 -2.89 0.29
C ARG A 35 13.96 -4.32 0.24
N ALA A 36 12.64 -4.47 0.24
CA ALA A 36 11.99 -5.78 0.14
C ALA A 36 12.33 -6.51 -1.17
N LEU A 37 12.49 -5.77 -2.28
CA LEU A 37 12.94 -6.33 -3.56
C LEU A 37 14.42 -6.74 -3.57
N GLN A 38 15.25 -6.30 -2.62
CA GLN A 38 16.65 -6.72 -2.50
C GLN A 38 16.82 -7.96 -1.63
N VAL A 39 15.83 -8.28 -0.78
CA VAL A 39 15.87 -9.45 0.09
C VAL A 39 15.31 -10.68 -0.65
N PRO A 40 15.92 -11.87 -0.52
CA PRO A 40 15.30 -13.10 -0.99
C PRO A 40 14.07 -13.40 -0.13
N LEU A 41 12.88 -13.22 -0.70
CA LEU A 41 11.61 -13.58 -0.07
C LEU A 41 11.19 -14.96 -0.57
N THR A 42 10.78 -15.81 0.36
CA THR A 42 10.37 -17.19 0.09
C THR A 42 9.08 -17.28 -0.73
N TYR A 43 8.13 -16.36 -0.50
CA TYR A 43 6.87 -16.31 -1.25
C TYR A 43 6.43 -14.87 -1.56
N ALA A 44 6.58 -14.46 -2.82
CA ALA A 44 6.15 -13.16 -3.33
C ALA A 44 5.86 -13.28 -4.84
N PRO A 45 4.67 -13.80 -5.24
CA PRO A 45 4.36 -14.12 -6.63
C PRO A 45 4.26 -12.89 -7.54
N ASP A 46 3.74 -11.77 -7.04
CA ASP A 46 3.64 -10.50 -7.78
C ASP A 46 4.90 -9.62 -7.62
N ARG A 47 5.99 -10.20 -7.13
CA ARG A 47 7.26 -9.49 -6.95
C ARG A 47 7.79 -9.00 -8.29
N TRP A 48 8.13 -7.71 -8.34
CA TRP A 48 8.84 -7.13 -9.46
C TRP A 48 10.21 -7.79 -9.66
N ASN A 49 10.46 -8.30 -10.87
CA ASN A 49 11.71 -8.97 -11.28
C ASN A 49 12.40 -8.30 -12.50
N GLY A 50 11.95 -7.11 -12.90
CA GLY A 50 12.47 -6.41 -14.07
C GLY A 50 13.82 -5.70 -13.82
N PRO A 51 14.37 -5.05 -14.86
CA PRO A 51 15.76 -4.53 -14.85
C PRO A 51 15.95 -3.30 -13.94
N THR A 52 14.87 -2.66 -13.50
CA THR A 52 14.89 -1.47 -12.65
C THR A 52 14.67 -1.84 -11.18
N ALA A 53 15.18 -1.00 -10.28
CA ALA A 53 15.01 -1.20 -8.83
C ALA A 53 13.54 -1.18 -8.35
N LEU A 54 12.65 -0.58 -9.13
CA LEU A 54 11.20 -0.52 -8.90
C LEU A 54 10.48 -0.61 -10.26
N PRO A 55 9.22 -1.09 -10.30
CA PRO A 55 8.47 -1.15 -11.55
C PRO A 55 8.17 0.23 -12.12
N PRO A 56 7.85 0.31 -13.43
CA PRO A 56 7.29 1.51 -14.02
C PRO A 56 6.06 1.99 -13.22
N LEU A 57 5.92 3.31 -13.09
CA LEU A 57 4.82 3.94 -12.34
C LEU A 57 4.75 3.52 -10.86
N ALA A 58 5.88 3.11 -10.24
CA ALA A 58 5.90 2.67 -8.85
C ALA A 58 5.30 3.68 -7.87
N ALA A 59 5.55 4.98 -8.05
CA ALA A 59 4.97 6.03 -7.20
C ALA A 59 3.43 6.06 -7.29
N ALA A 60 2.87 5.92 -8.50
CA ALA A 60 1.42 5.86 -8.69
C ALA A 60 0.83 4.58 -8.07
N LYS A 61 1.48 3.42 -8.26
CA LYS A 61 1.07 2.16 -7.62
C LYS A 61 1.10 2.27 -6.09
N ALA A 62 2.17 2.84 -5.53
CA ALA A 62 2.32 3.08 -4.11
C ALA A 62 1.19 3.99 -3.58
N TYR A 63 0.91 5.10 -4.26
CA TYR A 63 -0.17 6.01 -3.89
C TYR A 63 -1.54 5.32 -3.90
N MET A 64 -1.86 4.55 -4.95
CA MET A 64 -3.12 3.79 -5.03
C MET A 64 -3.27 2.81 -3.87
N GLN A 65 -2.21 2.09 -3.51
CA GLN A 65 -2.26 1.11 -2.42
C GLN A 65 -2.39 1.77 -1.05
N ILE A 66 -1.73 2.91 -0.84
CA ILE A 66 -1.89 3.74 0.37
C ILE A 66 -3.34 4.20 0.50
N ARG A 67 -3.93 4.72 -0.58
CA ARG A 67 -5.32 5.17 -0.59
C ARG A 67 -6.27 4.02 -0.30
N GLN A 68 -6.04 2.85 -0.91
CA GLN A 68 -6.84 1.65 -0.66
C GLN A 68 -6.77 1.25 0.81
N ALA A 69 -5.58 1.23 1.41
CA ALA A 69 -5.40 0.90 2.82
C ALA A 69 -6.15 1.88 3.75
N ARG A 70 -6.18 3.18 3.42
CA ARG A 70 -7.00 4.18 4.13
C ARG A 70 -8.50 3.91 4.01
N THR A 71 -8.98 3.54 2.81
CA THR A 71 -10.41 3.21 2.63
C THR A 71 -10.86 1.99 3.42
N LEU A 72 -9.92 1.12 3.82
CA LEU A 72 -10.19 -0.04 4.68
C LEU A 72 -10.24 0.32 6.18
N GLY A 73 -10.07 1.61 6.52
CA GLY A 73 -10.17 2.12 7.89
C GLY A 73 -8.84 2.13 8.65
N LEU A 74 -7.72 1.79 8.01
CA LEU A 74 -6.40 1.90 8.64
C LEU A 74 -6.00 3.38 8.73
N ALA A 75 -5.69 3.83 9.94
CA ALA A 75 -5.25 5.20 10.21
C ALA A 75 -3.74 5.28 10.51
N GLN A 76 -3.16 4.22 11.05
CA GLN A 76 -1.76 4.21 11.47
C GLN A 76 -0.84 4.04 10.26
N GLN A 77 0.14 4.94 10.13
CA GLN A 77 1.14 4.91 9.07
C GLN A 77 1.86 3.54 8.92
N PRO A 78 2.34 2.87 9.99
CA PRO A 78 2.98 1.56 9.83
C PRO A 78 2.05 0.52 9.21
N ASP A 79 0.77 0.47 9.61
CA ASP A 79 -0.19 -0.51 9.09
C ASP A 79 -0.54 -0.23 7.63
N LEU A 80 -0.69 1.04 7.27
CA LEU A 80 -0.90 1.47 5.89
C LEU A 80 0.26 1.05 4.99
N LEU A 81 1.50 1.24 5.45
CA LEU A 81 2.71 0.83 4.74
C LEU A 81 2.81 -0.69 4.63
N THR A 82 2.51 -1.42 5.70
CA THR A 82 2.50 -2.89 5.71
C THR A 82 1.49 -3.44 4.70
N LEU A 83 0.23 -2.99 4.76
CA LEU A 83 -0.79 -3.50 3.84
C LEU A 83 -0.44 -3.16 2.39
N ALA A 84 -0.02 -1.93 2.13
CA ALA A 84 0.34 -1.49 0.79
C ALA A 84 1.52 -2.30 0.23
N LEU A 85 2.53 -2.60 1.04
CA LEU A 85 3.65 -3.44 0.62
C LEU A 85 3.20 -4.86 0.29
N PHE A 86 2.34 -5.47 1.12
CA PHE A 86 1.81 -6.80 0.86
C PHE A 86 0.99 -6.85 -0.44
N HIS A 87 0.17 -5.82 -0.72
CA HIS A 87 -0.53 -5.71 -2.01
C HIS A 87 0.41 -5.64 -3.22
N LEU A 88 1.57 -5.00 -3.08
CA LEU A 88 2.54 -4.83 -4.15
C LEU A 88 3.43 -6.06 -4.36
N MET A 89 3.49 -6.98 -3.39
CA MET A 89 4.40 -8.14 -3.42
C MET A 89 3.68 -9.48 -3.54
N LEU A 90 2.44 -9.57 -3.04
CA LEU A 90 1.65 -10.80 -3.03
C LEU A 90 0.53 -10.74 -4.05
N HIS A 91 -0.44 -9.83 -3.85
CA HIS A 91 -1.59 -9.69 -4.74
C HIS A 91 -2.31 -8.34 -4.52
N PRO A 92 -2.70 -7.60 -5.58
CA PRO A 92 -3.33 -6.28 -5.44
C PRO A 92 -4.71 -6.31 -4.76
N ARG A 93 -5.39 -7.46 -4.79
CA ARG A 93 -6.71 -7.68 -4.19
C ARG A 93 -6.66 -8.49 -2.89
N LEU A 94 -5.51 -8.53 -2.21
CA LEU A 94 -5.35 -9.32 -0.99
C LEU A 94 -6.43 -9.02 0.08
N HIS A 95 -6.85 -7.76 0.17
CA HIS A 95 -7.91 -7.32 1.07
C HIS A 95 -9.31 -7.89 0.77
N GLU A 96 -9.54 -8.48 -0.41
CA GLU A 96 -10.80 -9.16 -0.74
C GLU A 96 -10.89 -10.54 -0.09
N HIS A 97 -9.75 -11.16 0.25
CA HIS A 97 -9.72 -12.47 0.90
C HIS A 97 -10.28 -12.38 2.32
N ALA A 98 -11.21 -13.28 2.67
CA ALA A 98 -11.94 -13.24 3.93
C ALA A 98 -11.01 -13.27 5.17
N GLY A 99 -9.98 -14.11 5.15
CA GLY A 99 -9.01 -14.21 6.24
C GLY A 99 -8.21 -12.92 6.43
N VAL A 100 -7.78 -12.30 5.34
CA VAL A 100 -7.01 -11.04 5.37
C VAL A 100 -7.91 -9.89 5.80
N ARG A 101 -9.15 -9.83 5.30
CA ARG A 101 -10.14 -8.83 5.70
C ARG A 101 -10.47 -8.92 7.19
N SER A 102 -10.55 -10.12 7.75
CA SER A 102 -10.75 -10.32 9.19
C SER A 102 -9.59 -9.74 9.99
N VAL A 103 -8.35 -10.01 9.56
CA VAL A 103 -7.14 -9.47 10.19
C VAL A 103 -7.06 -7.95 10.10
N ILE A 104 -7.41 -7.37 8.95
CA ILE A 104 -7.47 -5.90 8.79
C ILE A 104 -8.50 -5.31 9.74
N LYS A 105 -9.70 -5.90 9.85
CA LYS A 105 -10.72 -5.46 10.82
C LYS A 105 -10.20 -5.54 12.25
N GLN A 106 -9.48 -6.61 12.59
CA GLN A 106 -8.87 -6.76 13.92
C GLN A 106 -7.84 -5.67 14.19
N ALA A 107 -6.98 -5.35 13.23
CA ALA A 107 -6.02 -4.24 13.37
C ALA A 107 -6.73 -2.90 13.61
N VAL A 108 -7.82 -2.64 12.88
CA VAL A 108 -8.62 -1.42 13.03
C VAL A 108 -9.33 -1.35 14.38
N GLN A 109 -9.93 -2.44 14.85
CA GLN A 109 -10.75 -2.45 16.06
C GLN A 109 -9.93 -2.60 17.34
N GLU A 110 -8.95 -3.50 17.34
CA GLU A 110 -8.14 -3.83 18.53
C GLU A 110 -6.84 -3.02 18.61
N GLN A 111 -6.60 -2.12 17.64
CA GLN A 111 -5.37 -1.31 17.53
C GLN A 111 -4.09 -2.17 17.58
N ARG A 112 -4.17 -3.42 17.13
CA ARG A 112 -3.00 -4.30 17.01
C ARG A 112 -2.26 -4.00 15.72
N PRO A 113 -0.91 -3.90 15.74
CA PRO A 113 -0.13 -3.68 14.54
C PRO A 113 -0.39 -4.76 13.50
N LEU A 114 -0.70 -4.36 12.28
CA LEU A 114 -1.00 -5.26 11.17
C LEU A 114 0.20 -6.14 10.84
N SER A 115 1.42 -5.60 11.00
CA SER A 115 2.67 -6.34 10.81
C SER A 115 2.78 -7.56 11.72
N THR A 116 2.33 -7.46 12.98
CA THR A 116 2.32 -8.58 13.92
C THR A 116 1.30 -9.63 13.52
N LEU A 117 0.10 -9.22 13.09
CA LEU A 117 -0.93 -10.16 12.66
C LEU A 117 -0.55 -10.87 11.36
N PHE A 118 0.08 -10.16 10.42
CA PHE A 118 0.57 -10.75 9.17
C PHE A 118 1.76 -11.69 9.39
N ALA A 119 2.57 -11.48 10.42
CA ALA A 119 3.65 -12.39 10.78
C ALA A 119 3.16 -13.78 11.25
N LEU A 120 1.88 -13.92 11.62
CA LEU A 120 1.27 -15.21 11.94
C LEU A 120 0.98 -16.05 10.69
N PHE A 121 0.98 -15.43 9.51
CA PHE A 121 0.80 -16.11 8.23
C PHE A 121 2.16 -16.55 7.70
N ASN A 122 2.35 -17.87 7.57
CA ASN A 122 3.50 -18.43 6.88
C ASN A 122 3.31 -18.40 5.35
N ASP A 123 4.35 -18.77 4.62
CA ASP A 123 4.33 -18.76 3.15
C ASP A 123 3.23 -19.63 2.56
N SER A 124 2.92 -20.77 3.19
CA SER A 124 1.83 -21.65 2.74
C SER A 124 0.46 -21.01 2.94
N ALA A 125 0.24 -20.30 4.05
CA ALA A 125 -1.00 -19.57 4.32
C ALA A 125 -1.17 -18.40 3.33
N TRP A 126 -0.08 -17.69 3.03
CA TRP A 126 -0.10 -16.66 2.00
C TRP A 126 -0.37 -17.24 0.61
N ARG A 127 0.21 -18.39 0.30
CA ARG A 127 -0.06 -19.08 -0.98
C ARG A 127 -1.51 -19.46 -1.13
N GLN A 128 -2.10 -20.08 -0.11
CA GLN A 128 -3.51 -20.44 -0.13
C GLN A 128 -4.39 -19.20 -0.31
N ALA A 129 -4.11 -18.11 0.42
CA ALA A 129 -4.88 -16.88 0.29
C ALA A 129 -4.81 -16.27 -1.12
N VAL A 130 -3.65 -16.34 -1.77
CA VAL A 130 -3.48 -15.87 -3.15
C VAL A 130 -4.18 -16.80 -4.14
N GLU A 131 -4.05 -18.12 -3.99
CA GLU A 131 -4.74 -19.11 -4.82
C GLU A 131 -6.26 -18.96 -4.72
N ASP A 132 -6.81 -18.82 -3.50
CA ASP A 132 -8.23 -18.61 -3.26
C ASP A 132 -8.74 -17.34 -3.99
N LEU A 133 -7.93 -16.29 -4.09
CA LEU A 133 -8.27 -15.08 -4.85
C LEU A 133 -8.26 -15.30 -6.36
N PHE A 134 -7.33 -16.12 -6.87
CA PHE A 134 -7.32 -16.52 -8.28
C PHE A 134 -8.55 -17.37 -8.62
N TYR A 135 -8.91 -18.34 -7.78
CA TYR A 135 -10.06 -19.22 -8.00
C TYR A 135 -11.40 -18.50 -7.80
N ALA A 136 -11.52 -17.60 -6.81
CA ALA A 136 -12.71 -16.80 -6.61
C ALA A 136 -12.96 -15.81 -7.77
N GLY A 137 -11.90 -15.35 -8.44
CA GLY A 137 -11.99 -14.55 -9.67
C GLY A 137 -12.21 -15.37 -10.95
N ALA A 138 -12.11 -16.70 -10.88
CA ALA A 138 -12.20 -17.61 -12.01
C ALA A 138 -13.55 -18.34 -12.14
N CYS A 139 -14.57 -17.97 -11.35
CA CYS A 139 -15.95 -18.39 -11.62
C CYS A 139 -16.53 -17.55 -12.78
N PRO A 140 -16.79 -18.14 -13.97
CA PRO A 140 -17.51 -17.48 -15.06
C PRO A 140 -18.99 -17.24 -14.73
#